data_AF-A0AA40X382-F1
#
_entry.id   AF-A0AA40X382-F1
#
_cell.length_a   1.000
_cell.length_b   1.000
_cell.length_c   1.000
_cell.angle_alpha   90.00
_cell.angle_beta   90.00
_cell.angle_gamma   90.00
#
_symmetry.space_group_name_H-M   'P 1'
#
loop_
_entity.id
_entity.type
_entity.pdbx_description
1 polymer ?
#
loop_
_entity_poly.entity_id
_entity_poly.type
_entity_poly.pdbx_seq_one_letter_code
_entity_poly.pdbx_strand_id
1 'polypeptide(L)' 'MNTSTAIYVFASILRSDAKSQPVMRRVTACSEREARSQLARDYVLSLACKLPTLRGSHG' A
#
# COMPACT_ATOMS: atom_id res chain seq x y z
N MET A 1 -12.88 -17.72 -6.91
CA MET A 1 -12.24 -17.34 -5.64
C MET A 1 -12.58 -15.89 -5.36
N ASN A 2 -13.34 -15.59 -4.30
CA ASN A 2 -13.67 -14.21 -3.94
C ASN A 2 -12.45 -13.58 -3.27
N THR A 3 -11.52 -13.04 -4.06
CA THR A 3 -10.35 -12.35 -3.51
C THR A 3 -10.78 -10.98 -2.99
N SER A 4 -11.09 -10.91 -1.69
CA SER A 4 -11.38 -9.64 -1.03
C SER A 4 -10.13 -8.76 -1.06
N THR A 5 -10.17 -7.67 -1.81
CA THR A 5 -9.10 -6.68 -1.87
C THR A 5 -9.12 -5.78 -0.65
N ALA A 6 -7.95 -5.36 -0.17
CA ALA A 6 -7.80 -4.38 0.89
C ALA A 6 -6.94 -3.20 0.45
N ILE A 7 -7.01 -2.10 1.20
CA ILE A 7 -6.14 -0.95 1.00
C ILE A 7 -4.89 -1.14 1.86
N TYR A 8 -3.72 -1.14 1.21
CA TYR A 8 -2.42 -1.11 1.85
C TYR A 8 -1.85 0.29 1.78
N VAL A 9 -1.22 0.75 2.86
CA VAL A 9 -0.51 2.03 2.92
C VAL A 9 0.93 1.77 3.28
N PHE A 10 1.85 2.44 2.59
CA PHE A 10 3.28 2.37 2.81
C PHE A 10 3.84 3.77 3.02
N ALA A 11 4.71 3.94 4.02
CA ALA A 11 5.66 5.04 3.97
C ALA A 11 6.70 4.71 2.89
N SER A 12 6.99 5.65 2.02
CA SER A 12 7.80 5.35 0.84
C SER A 12 8.65 6.52 0.42
N ILE A 13 9.77 6.23 -0.21
CA ILE A 13 10.67 7.23 -0.77
C ILE A 13 10.79 6.94 -2.26
N LEU A 14 10.55 7.96 -3.10
CA LEU A 14 10.75 7.83 -4.53
C LEU A 14 12.24 7.67 -4.81
N ARG A 15 12.64 6.63 -5.55
CA ARG A 15 14.06 6.34 -5.81
C ARG A 15 14.77 7.45 -6.58
N SER A 16 14.05 8.20 -7.41
CA SER A 16 14.58 9.34 -8.15
C SER A 16 14.56 10.64 -7.38
N ASP A 17 13.95 10.70 -6.18
CA ASP A 17 13.94 11.91 -5.37
C ASP A 17 15.27 12.07 -4.62
N ALA A 18 16.10 13.00 -5.11
CA ALA A 18 17.38 13.34 -4.50
C ALA A 18 17.26 13.81 -3.04
N LYS A 19 16.10 14.36 -2.64
CA LYS A 19 15.87 14.81 -1.26
C LYS A 19 15.36 13.69 -0.35
N SER A 20 15.09 12.51 -0.89
CA SER A 20 14.61 11.34 -0.15
C SER A 20 13.38 11.63 0.72
N GLN A 21 12.47 12.48 0.23
CA GLN A 21 11.32 12.90 1.00
C GLN A 21 10.34 11.72 1.20
N PRO A 22 9.96 11.42 2.46
CA PRO A 22 8.96 10.41 2.72
C PRO A 22 7.58 10.81 2.20
N VAL A 23 6.92 9.92 1.48
CA VAL A 23 5.53 10.05 1.01
C VAL A 23 4.74 8.80 1.38
N MET A 24 3.48 8.97 1.77
CA MET A 24 2.57 7.84 1.96
C MET A 24 1.94 7.42 0.64
N ARG A 25 2.04 6.14 0.27
CA ARG A 25 1.40 5.58 -0.93
C ARG A 25 0.36 4.56 -0.55
N ARG A 26 -0.79 4.63 -1.21
CA ARG A 26 -1.94 3.74 -0.99
C ARG A 26 -2.15 2.88 -2.22
N VAL A 27 -2.37 1.59 -2.04
CA VAL A 27 -2.65 0.63 -3.11
C VAL A 27 -3.74 -0.34 -2.67
N THR A 28 -4.68 -0.61 -3.57
CA THR A 28 -5.67 -1.68 -3.39
C THR A 28 -5.09 -2.98 -3.98
N ALA A 29 -5.05 -4.04 -3.19
CA ALA A 29 -4.51 -5.34 -3.64
C ALA A 29 -5.14 -6.50 -2.85
N CYS A 30 -4.99 -7.72 -3.37
CA CYS A 30 -5.45 -8.94 -2.69
C CYS A 30 -4.48 -9.38 -1.58
N SER A 31 -3.22 -8.98 -1.66
CA SER A 31 -2.19 -9.30 -0.67
C SER A 31 -1.18 -8.17 -0.51
N GLU A 32 -0.45 -8.15 0.61
CA GLU A 32 0.66 -7.20 0.79
C GLU A 32 1.75 -7.41 -0.27
N ARG A 33 2.01 -8.66 -0.66
CA ARG A 33 3.00 -9.00 -1.69
C ARG A 33 2.67 -8.35 -3.03
N GLU A 34 1.41 -8.44 -3.45
CA GLU A 34 0.92 -7.79 -4.67
C GLU A 34 0.95 -6.26 -4.53
N ALA A 35 0.57 -5.72 -3.36
CA ALA A 35 0.64 -4.29 -3.11
C ALA A 35 2.07 -3.74 -3.22
N ARG A 36 3.05 -4.49 -2.67
CA ARG A 36 4.47 -4.16 -2.78
C ARG A 36 4.96 -4.22 -4.21
N SER A 37 4.59 -5.25 -4.98
CA SER A 37 5.06 -5.37 -6.37
C SER A 37 4.58 -4.22 -7.26
N GLN A 38 3.41 -3.64 -6.98
CA GLN A 38 2.92 -2.46 -7.71
C GLN A 38 3.75 -1.20 -7.49
N LEU A 39 4.42 -1.05 -6.34
CA LEU A 39 5.16 0.17 -5.98
C LEU A 39 6.70 0.00 -5.95
N ALA A 40 7.19 -1.23 -5.79
CA ALA A 40 8.62 -1.53 -5.57
C ALA A 40 9.53 -1.19 -6.76
N ARG A 41 8.97 -0.85 -7.93
CA ARG A 41 9.75 -0.37 -9.08
C ARG A 41 10.28 1.05 -8.83
N ASP A 42 9.42 1.93 -8.36
CA ASP A 42 9.72 3.37 -8.29
C ASP A 42 10.03 3.81 -6.86
N TYR A 43 9.55 3.07 -5.87
CA TYR A 43 9.64 3.43 -4.47
C TYR A 43 10.47 2.42 -3.66
N VAL A 44 11.23 2.96 -2.69
CA VAL A 44 11.66 2.20 -1.52
C VAL A 44 10.50 2.22 -0.52
N LEU A 45 10.06 1.03 -0.08
CA LEU A 45 8.89 0.87 0.80
C LEU A 45 9.33 0.58 2.23
N SER A 46 8.89 1.41 3.17
CA SER A 46 9.11 1.30 4.61
C SER A 46 7.76 1.26 5.32
N LEU A 47 7.65 0.52 6.44
CA LEU A 47 6.45 0.44 7.29
C LEU A 47 5.11 0.29 6.53
N ALA A 48 4.59 -0.93 6.46
CA ALA A 48 3.31 -1.21 5.79
C ALA A 48 2.17 -1.32 6.80
N CYS A 49 0.98 -0.84 6.43
CA CYS A 49 -0.26 -1.18 7.13
C CYS A 49 -1.35 -1.58 6.15
N LYS A 50 -2.24 -2.49 6.58
CA LYS A 50 -3.46 -2.87 5.87
C LYS A 50 -4.62 -2.18 6.56
N LEU A 51 -5.33 -1.32 5.85
CA LEU A 51 -6.52 -0.67 6.39
C LEU A 51 -7.68 -1.68 6.42
N PRO A 52 -8.44 -1.74 7.52
CA PRO A 52 -9.64 -2.56 7.59
C PRO A 52 -10.65 -2.02 6.58
N THR A 53 -11.16 -2.89 5.71
CA THR A 53 -12.29 -2.57 4.85
C THR A 53 -13.53 -2.59 5.74
N LEU A 54 -13.85 -1.46 6.37
CA LEU A 54 -15.06 -1.34 7.17
C LEU A 54 -16.28 -1.28 6.23
N ARG A 55 -16.79 -2.44 5.82
CA ARG A 55 -18.23 -2.58 5.63
C ARG A 55 -18.79 -3.05 6.97
N GLY A 56 -18.94 -2.10 7.89
CA GLY A 56 -19.86 -2.31 9.01
C GLY A 56 -21.25 -2.39 8.41
N SER A 57 -21.87 -3.56 8.45
CA SER A 57 -23.31 -3.66 8.22
C SER A 57 -23.96 -3.05 9.46
N HIS A 58 -24.36 -1.79 9.40
CA HIS A 58 -25.34 -1.28 10.34
C HIS A 58 -26.67 -1.93 9.95
N GLY A 59 -27.02 -2.99 10.70
CA GLY A 59 -28.38 -3.53 10.74
C GLY A 59 -29.27 -2.67 11.62
#